data_AF-A0A9X3EME3-F1
#
_entry.id   AF-A0A9X3EME3-F1
#
_cell.length_a   1.000
_cell.length_b   1.000
_cell.length_c   1.000
_cell.angle_alpha   90.00
_cell.angle_beta   90.00
_cell.angle_gamma   90.00
#
_symmetry.space_group_name_H-M   'P 1'
#
loop_
_entity.id
_entity.type
_entity.pdbx_description
1 polymer ?
#
loop_
_entity_poly.entity_id
_entity_poly.type
_entity_poly.pdbx_seq_one_letter_code
_entity_poly.pdbx_strand_id
1 'polypeptide(L)'
;MRLGFGVFLGAACPGPSATTTEGSDTTTGNTDCLVGSVGCQCTPGGTCDGNLVCASKICVPLDDTTTGVTETNTDTVQPTAGTDTSAGECEPANGQPNAACGPAEPYCSTLGACVPCSGIASCAAVDPATPACDEASGLCVACTESDASGCTGATPVCDPGTQTCHACTRHDECTSGACDIATGACFPADGALWVDGAGDCDDAGSGSEAEPLCTIAEALTRVAVDPQAVLVRPAVYDEPLVVPGTSVVAIVRAGEGAVEITGSADATLGLGSQARVYLDGLEIRDNELGSGVVCDAGELWIDRTWIRQHHVSGVSAIDCDVRVRASVLHKNLGEGVFASGGSVRLENSFITENGDKANADNPRGGVALAGGAAATLVYVTLVGNNAYTGGGLSVECEPDAGVEAVSLRNSIAFNAVGYSTFNCEGVEVVSHSAYSAATDEPNDDNLGVATADVPMLVTADMAIPGVYRPTPGSELDGVAMFEGGDPDVDFEGDPRPTDEPSFPGADQPPP
;
A
#
# COMPACT_ATOMS: atom_id res chain seq x y z
N MET A 1 4.19 51.52 -18.32
CA MET A 1 4.56 52.94 -18.07
C MET A 1 5.21 53.00 -16.69
N ARG A 2 6.50 53.36 -16.59
CA ARG A 2 7.40 53.27 -15.40
C ARG A 2 7.64 51.80 -14.92
N LEU A 3 8.83 51.19 -14.86
CA LEU A 3 10.19 51.52 -14.36
C LEU A 3 10.34 51.56 -12.82
N GLY A 4 11.14 50.63 -12.28
CA GLY A 4 11.89 50.86 -11.02
C GLY A 4 12.38 49.61 -10.27
N PHE A 5 13.72 49.48 -10.13
CA PHE A 5 14.48 48.70 -9.11
C PHE A 5 14.42 47.16 -9.14
N GLY A 6 15.48 46.44 -8.77
CA GLY A 6 16.84 46.87 -8.39
C GLY A 6 17.84 45.71 -8.27
N VAL A 7 19.12 45.97 -8.56
CA VAL A 7 20.22 44.99 -8.54
C VAL A 7 21.00 45.09 -7.22
N PHE A 8 21.41 43.94 -6.66
CA PHE A 8 22.52 43.88 -5.70
C PHE A 8 23.52 42.79 -6.10
N LEU A 9 24.82 43.14 -6.06
CA LEU A 9 25.95 42.23 -6.26
C LEU A 9 26.56 41.82 -4.92
N GLY A 10 26.94 40.54 -4.85
CA GLY A 10 28.31 40.16 -4.46
C GLY A 10 28.62 39.87 -2.99
N ALA A 11 29.11 38.66 -2.73
CA ALA A 11 30.50 38.45 -2.30
C ALA A 11 30.85 36.95 -2.42
N ALA A 12 32.10 36.65 -2.79
CA ALA A 12 32.66 35.29 -2.80
C ALA A 12 33.83 35.20 -1.81
N CYS A 13 34.12 34.00 -1.30
CA CYS A 13 35.48 33.55 -0.92
C CYS A 13 35.50 32.03 -0.58
N PRO A 14 36.68 31.39 -0.54
CA PRO A 14 36.82 29.98 -0.93
C PRO A 14 37.10 29.00 0.23
N GLY A 15 37.12 27.69 -0.08
CA GLY A 15 37.76 26.67 0.76
C GLY A 15 39.30 26.82 0.81
N PRO A 16 39.98 26.06 1.69
CA PRO A 16 40.59 24.83 1.17
C PRO A 16 40.65 23.64 2.15
N SER A 17 41.12 22.50 1.64
CA SER A 17 41.34 21.21 2.29
C SER A 17 42.35 21.21 3.45
N ALA A 18 42.23 20.24 4.38
CA ALA A 18 43.36 19.64 5.08
C ALA A 18 43.05 18.21 5.59
N THR A 19 44.10 17.40 5.71
CA THR A 19 44.12 15.94 5.91
C THR A 19 44.43 15.50 7.35
N THR A 20 44.23 14.19 7.61
CA THR A 20 44.92 13.34 8.61
C THR A 20 44.75 13.62 10.12
N THR A 21 44.51 12.55 10.89
CA THR A 21 45.53 11.95 11.79
C THR A 21 45.07 10.56 12.27
N GLU A 22 45.91 9.55 12.11
CA GLU A 22 45.77 8.25 12.78
C GLU A 22 46.15 8.37 14.26
N GLY A 23 45.34 7.81 15.16
CA GLY A 23 45.66 7.70 16.57
C GLY A 23 46.25 6.33 16.91
N SER A 24 47.59 6.23 16.96
CA SER A 24 48.25 5.08 17.57
C SER A 24 48.25 5.24 19.10
N ASP A 25 47.69 4.28 19.83
CA ASP A 25 47.96 4.14 21.26
C ASP A 25 48.59 2.76 21.54
N THR A 26 49.66 2.78 22.32
CA THR A 26 50.51 1.63 22.62
C THR A 26 50.54 1.40 24.12
N THR A 27 49.80 0.41 24.60
CA THR A 27 50.00 -0.15 25.95
C THR A 27 50.68 -1.51 25.86
N THR A 28 51.90 -1.56 26.39
CA THR A 28 52.81 -2.71 26.38
C THR A 28 52.39 -3.82 27.34
N GLY A 29 52.51 -5.08 26.90
CA GLY A 29 52.35 -6.24 27.78
C GLY A 29 52.58 -7.60 27.10
N ASN A 30 53.78 -8.17 27.31
CA ASN A 30 54.15 -9.57 27.06
C ASN A 30 54.53 -10.01 25.61
N THR A 31 55.83 -9.87 25.31
CA THR A 31 56.62 -10.72 24.39
C THR A 31 56.53 -12.21 24.79
N ASP A 32 56.49 -13.22 23.92
CA ASP A 32 56.68 -13.25 22.47
C ASP A 32 55.57 -14.08 21.79
N CYS A 33 54.59 -13.41 21.18
CA CYS A 33 53.71 -14.05 20.20
C CYS A 33 53.47 -13.07 19.04
N LEU A 34 54.11 -13.34 17.89
CA LEU A 34 53.90 -12.53 16.70
C LEU A 34 52.50 -12.81 16.15
N VAL A 35 51.67 -11.79 15.99
CA VAL A 35 50.33 -11.93 15.40
C VAL A 35 50.47 -12.57 14.01
N GLY A 36 49.72 -13.65 13.75
CA GLY A 36 49.83 -14.48 12.56
C GLY A 36 50.65 -15.77 12.73
N SER A 37 51.52 -15.87 13.73
CA SER A 37 52.35 -17.06 13.99
C SER A 37 51.62 -18.19 14.71
N VAL A 38 52.12 -19.43 14.61
CA VAL A 38 51.49 -20.61 15.21
C VAL A 38 51.33 -20.47 16.74
N GLY A 39 50.12 -20.71 17.24
CA GLY A 39 49.75 -20.51 18.64
C GLY A 39 49.47 -19.06 19.05
N CYS A 40 49.59 -18.09 18.13
CA CYS A 40 49.34 -16.66 18.38
C CYS A 40 47.99 -16.20 17.81
N GLN A 41 47.57 -14.98 18.17
CA GLN A 41 46.36 -14.38 17.60
C GLN A 41 46.46 -14.21 16.08
N CYS A 42 45.33 -14.39 15.40
CA CYS A 42 45.20 -14.09 13.98
C CYS A 42 45.30 -12.58 13.70
N THR A 43 45.55 -12.21 12.45
CA THR A 43 45.44 -10.81 12.02
C THR A 43 43.99 -10.29 12.17
N PRO A 44 43.76 -8.97 12.18
CA PRO A 44 42.40 -8.40 12.15
C PRO A 44 41.54 -8.85 10.96
N GLY A 45 42.16 -9.32 9.87
CA GLY A 45 41.48 -9.90 8.71
C GLY A 45 41.22 -11.41 8.80
N GLY A 46 41.44 -12.05 9.96
CA GLY A 46 41.23 -13.48 10.16
C GLY A 46 42.28 -14.39 9.50
N THR A 47 43.44 -13.84 9.10
CA THR A 47 44.51 -14.60 8.43
C THR A 47 45.66 -14.94 9.37
N CYS A 48 46.49 -15.89 8.96
CA CYS A 48 47.69 -16.38 9.65
C CYS A 48 48.85 -16.55 8.65
N ASP A 49 50.08 -16.63 9.14
CA ASP A 49 51.28 -16.73 8.31
C ASP A 49 51.51 -18.17 7.81
N GLY A 50 51.75 -18.35 6.51
CA GLY A 50 52.07 -19.65 5.92
C GLY A 50 50.87 -20.61 5.85
N ASN A 51 51.10 -21.89 6.14
CA ASN A 51 50.09 -22.95 6.07
C ASN A 51 49.28 -23.07 7.39
N LEU A 52 48.87 -21.92 7.95
CA LEU A 52 48.10 -21.84 9.20
C LEU A 52 46.68 -21.31 8.91
N VAL A 53 45.69 -21.79 9.65
CA VAL A 53 44.32 -21.25 9.67
C VAL A 53 43.99 -20.60 10.99
N CYS A 54 43.15 -19.57 10.93
CA CYS A 54 42.61 -18.91 12.11
C CYS A 54 41.45 -19.74 12.70
N ALA A 55 41.74 -20.53 13.74
CA ALA A 55 40.72 -21.27 14.49
C ALA A 55 40.54 -20.62 15.87
N SER A 56 39.31 -20.22 16.20
CA SER A 56 38.99 -19.58 17.50
C SER A 56 39.89 -18.37 17.85
N LYS A 57 40.21 -17.54 16.84
CA LYS A 57 41.14 -16.39 16.93
C LYS A 57 42.61 -16.75 17.22
N ILE A 58 43.02 -18.01 17.08
CA ILE A 58 44.40 -18.48 17.21
C ILE A 58 44.84 -19.20 15.92
N CYS A 59 46.08 -19.00 15.50
CA CYS A 59 46.64 -19.64 14.31
C CYS A 59 47.09 -21.07 14.59
N VAL A 60 46.50 -22.05 13.89
CA VAL A 60 46.83 -23.48 14.00
C VAL A 60 47.20 -24.07 12.62
N PRO A 61 48.00 -25.15 12.55
CA PRO A 61 48.36 -25.76 11.26
C PRO A 61 47.16 -26.27 10.47
N LEU A 62 47.21 -26.18 9.13
CA LEU A 62 46.42 -27.08 8.28
C LEU A 62 46.94 -28.52 8.48
N ASP A 63 46.11 -29.40 9.03
CA ASP A 63 46.38 -30.84 9.01
C ASP A 63 46.11 -31.38 7.60
N ASP A 64 47.20 -31.55 6.84
CA ASP A 64 47.23 -32.02 5.45
C ASP A 64 46.96 -33.54 5.37
N THR A 65 45.69 -33.92 5.52
CA THR A 65 45.25 -35.33 5.57
C THR A 65 44.74 -35.84 4.22
N THR A 66 45.67 -36.09 3.29
CA THR A 66 45.48 -37.05 2.19
C THR A 66 46.69 -37.98 2.14
N THR A 67 46.60 -39.28 2.46
CA THR A 67 46.08 -40.37 1.61
C THR A 67 46.39 -41.72 2.30
N GLY A 68 45.69 -42.82 1.99
CA GLY A 68 46.22 -44.16 2.35
C GLY A 68 45.24 -45.33 2.44
N VAL A 69 45.14 -46.11 1.36
CA VAL A 69 44.52 -47.45 1.28
C VAL A 69 45.68 -48.46 1.04
N THR A 70 45.71 -49.74 1.44
CA THR A 70 44.66 -50.76 1.69
C THR A 70 45.23 -51.95 2.53
N GLU A 71 44.35 -52.85 2.98
CA GLU A 71 44.54 -54.29 3.31
C GLU A 71 45.11 -54.78 4.68
N THR A 72 44.17 -55.30 5.48
CA THR A 72 44.04 -56.72 5.92
C THR A 72 45.14 -57.41 6.77
N ASN A 73 44.91 -57.56 8.09
CA ASN A 73 44.61 -58.87 8.74
C ASN A 73 44.35 -58.79 10.27
N THR A 74 43.29 -59.49 10.72
CA THR A 74 43.10 -60.33 11.94
C THR A 74 44.15 -60.20 13.09
N ASP A 75 43.83 -60.04 14.39
CA ASP A 75 42.92 -60.87 15.23
C ASP A 75 42.84 -60.35 16.70
N THR A 76 42.00 -60.97 17.54
CA THR A 76 41.97 -61.01 19.02
C THR A 76 41.50 -59.80 19.85
N VAL A 77 40.17 -59.73 20.01
CA VAL A 77 39.43 -59.62 21.29
C VAL A 77 40.12 -58.98 22.52
N GLN A 78 39.59 -57.84 22.97
CA GLN A 78 39.47 -57.52 24.41
C GLN A 78 38.24 -56.61 24.65
N PRO A 79 37.23 -57.03 25.44
CA PRO A 79 36.08 -56.19 25.76
C PRO A 79 36.43 -55.22 26.89
N THR A 80 36.87 -54.01 26.53
CA THR A 80 36.88 -52.89 27.48
C THR A 80 35.47 -52.31 27.52
N ALA A 81 34.82 -52.38 28.68
CA ALA A 81 33.55 -51.70 28.91
C ALA A 81 33.80 -50.18 28.96
N GLY A 82 33.85 -49.57 27.77
CA GLY A 82 33.64 -48.14 27.64
C GLY A 82 32.21 -47.83 28.04
N THR A 83 32.03 -46.86 28.93
CA THR A 83 30.73 -46.20 29.09
C THR A 83 30.35 -45.60 27.75
N ASP A 84 29.26 -46.10 27.16
CA ASP A 84 28.53 -45.38 26.12
C ASP A 84 28.00 -44.08 26.73
N THR A 85 28.82 -43.02 26.71
CA THR A 85 28.30 -41.68 26.53
C THR A 85 27.72 -41.67 25.12
N SER A 86 26.43 -41.99 25.05
CA SER A 86 25.62 -41.94 23.85
C SER A 86 25.97 -40.67 23.06
N ALA A 87 26.54 -40.85 21.88
CA ALA A 87 26.60 -39.76 20.91
C ALA A 87 25.17 -39.27 20.72
N GLY A 88 24.97 -37.95 20.76
CA GLY A 88 23.67 -37.36 20.51
C GLY A 88 23.13 -37.80 19.15
N GLU A 89 21.81 -37.80 19.02
CA GLU A 89 21.12 -38.05 17.74
C GLU A 89 21.57 -37.07 16.66
N CYS A 90 22.02 -35.89 17.08
CA CYS A 90 22.68 -34.89 16.27
C CYS A 90 23.90 -34.29 16.99
N GLU A 91 24.88 -33.81 16.23
CA GLU A 91 25.98 -33.02 16.79
C GLU A 91 25.45 -31.65 17.23
N PRO A 92 25.67 -31.19 18.49
CA PRO A 92 25.04 -30.01 19.08
C PRO A 92 25.52 -28.68 18.47
N ALA A 93 25.09 -28.44 17.23
CA ALA A 93 25.25 -27.21 16.49
C ALA A 93 24.20 -26.19 16.91
N ASN A 94 24.48 -25.45 17.99
CA ASN A 94 23.98 -24.09 18.30
C ASN A 94 22.51 -23.73 17.94
N GLY A 95 21.57 -24.68 17.98
CA GLY A 95 20.17 -24.52 17.57
C GLY A 95 19.93 -24.52 16.05
N GLN A 96 20.95 -24.71 15.20
CA GLN A 96 20.83 -24.68 13.74
C GLN A 96 20.08 -25.91 13.18
N PRO A 97 19.46 -25.80 11.97
CA PRO A 97 18.95 -26.95 11.25
C PRO A 97 20.07 -27.97 11.01
N ASN A 98 19.86 -29.22 11.41
CA ASN A 98 20.85 -30.28 11.31
C ASN A 98 20.38 -31.37 10.35
N ALA A 99 21.18 -31.70 9.34
CA ALA A 99 20.85 -32.73 8.35
C ALA A 99 20.75 -34.16 8.90
N ALA A 100 21.21 -34.39 10.14
CA ALA A 100 20.96 -35.64 10.87
C ALA A 100 19.53 -35.73 11.43
N CYS A 101 18.85 -34.60 11.60
CA CYS A 101 17.50 -34.52 12.15
C CYS A 101 16.41 -34.62 11.07
N GLY A 102 15.25 -35.12 11.47
CA GLY A 102 14.09 -35.28 10.59
C GLY A 102 13.29 -33.98 10.40
N PRO A 103 12.39 -33.91 9.40
CA PRO A 103 11.67 -32.68 9.05
C PRO A 103 10.68 -32.18 10.12
N ALA A 104 10.30 -33.01 11.10
CA ALA A 104 9.41 -32.63 12.20
C ALA A 104 10.16 -32.09 13.44
N GLU A 105 11.48 -32.34 13.52
CA GLU A 105 12.32 -31.94 14.65
C GLU A 105 13.71 -31.51 14.11
N PRO A 106 13.79 -30.56 13.15
CA PRO A 106 14.99 -30.38 12.33
C PRO A 106 16.16 -29.71 13.05
N TYR A 107 15.96 -29.19 14.26
CA TYR A 107 16.96 -28.44 15.00
C TYR A 107 17.71 -29.33 15.98
N CYS A 108 19.01 -29.09 16.15
CA CYS A 108 19.77 -29.78 17.18
C CYS A 108 19.82 -28.96 18.47
N SER A 109 19.25 -29.49 19.55
CA SER A 109 19.34 -28.90 20.89
C SER A 109 20.77 -28.90 21.42
N THR A 110 21.04 -28.07 22.44
CA THR A 110 22.36 -28.01 23.10
C THR A 110 22.76 -29.31 23.82
N LEU A 111 21.83 -30.27 23.94
CA LEU A 111 22.04 -31.60 24.50
C LEU A 111 22.30 -32.68 23.42
N GLY A 112 22.30 -32.32 22.13
CA GLY A 112 22.50 -33.26 21.02
C GLY A 112 21.28 -34.12 20.68
N ALA A 113 20.08 -33.72 21.11
CA ALA A 113 18.82 -34.32 20.70
C ALA A 113 18.15 -33.47 19.61
N CYS A 114 17.50 -34.11 18.64
CA CYS A 114 16.70 -33.42 17.64
C CYS A 114 15.42 -32.87 18.30
N VAL A 115 15.02 -31.65 17.94
CA VAL A 115 13.89 -30.93 18.54
C VAL A 115 13.17 -30.04 17.51
N PRO A 116 11.88 -29.72 17.72
CA PRO A 116 11.21 -28.63 16.98
C PRO A 116 11.76 -27.27 17.42
N CYS A 117 11.32 -26.19 16.76
CA CYS A 117 11.74 -24.82 17.06
C CYS A 117 11.48 -24.38 18.51
N SER A 118 10.50 -24.97 19.21
CA SER A 118 10.24 -24.70 20.63
C SER A 118 11.20 -25.42 21.59
N GLY A 119 12.06 -26.31 21.10
CA GLY A 119 13.15 -26.94 21.85
C GLY A 119 14.51 -26.25 21.73
N ILE A 120 14.63 -25.18 20.92
CA ILE A 120 15.84 -24.35 20.83
C ILE A 120 15.70 -23.04 21.63
N ALA A 121 16.80 -22.33 21.81
CA ALA A 121 16.82 -21.11 22.65
C ALA A 121 16.12 -19.90 22.01
N SER A 122 16.18 -19.77 20.69
CA SER A 122 15.51 -18.71 19.91
C SER A 122 15.72 -18.96 18.41
N CYS A 123 14.66 -18.87 17.62
CA CYS A 123 14.75 -18.89 16.16
C CYS A 123 15.53 -17.69 15.60
N ALA A 124 15.37 -16.49 16.17
CA ALA A 124 16.16 -15.31 15.78
C ALA A 124 17.67 -15.45 16.01
N ALA A 125 18.09 -16.32 16.93
CA ALA A 125 19.51 -16.66 17.15
C ALA A 125 20.04 -17.73 16.16
N VAL A 126 19.13 -18.43 15.47
CA VAL A 126 19.45 -19.38 14.39
C VAL A 126 19.57 -18.62 13.08
N ASP A 127 18.53 -17.87 12.73
CA ASP A 127 18.47 -17.03 11.54
C ASP A 127 17.63 -15.77 11.84
N PRO A 128 18.22 -14.57 11.78
CA PRO A 128 17.48 -13.31 11.95
C PRO A 128 16.36 -13.07 10.93
N ALA A 129 16.36 -13.76 9.79
CA ALA A 129 15.29 -13.67 8.80
C ALA A 129 14.09 -14.60 9.10
N THR A 130 14.25 -15.56 10.02
CA THR A 130 13.18 -16.45 10.48
C THR A 130 13.07 -16.44 12.02
N PRO A 131 12.74 -15.30 12.65
CA PRO A 131 12.83 -15.11 14.09
C PRO A 131 11.73 -15.83 14.91
N ALA A 132 10.59 -16.13 14.29
CA ALA A 132 9.42 -16.72 14.95
C ALA A 132 9.47 -18.26 14.89
N CYS A 133 8.88 -18.93 15.90
CA CYS A 133 8.70 -20.38 15.91
C CYS A 133 7.24 -20.71 15.62
N ASP A 134 6.98 -21.43 14.53
CA ASP A 134 5.68 -22.04 14.28
C ASP A 134 5.60 -23.41 14.98
N GLU A 135 4.86 -23.46 16.08
CA GLU A 135 4.59 -24.67 16.85
C GLU A 135 3.82 -25.75 16.06
N ALA A 136 3.13 -25.39 14.96
CA ALA A 136 2.35 -26.35 14.17
C ALA A 136 3.23 -27.18 13.21
N SER A 137 4.19 -26.55 12.53
CA SER A 137 5.20 -27.24 11.70
C SER A 137 6.45 -27.66 12.49
N GLY A 138 6.69 -27.03 13.64
CA GLY A 138 7.94 -27.17 14.41
C GLY A 138 9.11 -26.41 13.80
N LEU A 139 8.86 -25.45 12.88
CA LEU A 139 9.88 -24.72 12.11
C LEU A 139 10.04 -23.26 12.58
N CYS A 140 11.25 -22.74 12.44
CA CYS A 140 11.51 -21.30 12.45
C CYS A 140 11.04 -20.70 11.12
N VAL A 141 10.28 -19.62 11.21
CA VAL A 141 9.59 -18.96 10.08
C VAL A 141 9.74 -17.44 10.20
N ALA A 142 9.45 -16.71 9.12
CA ALA A 142 9.60 -15.24 9.11
C ALA A 142 8.67 -14.59 10.15
N CYS A 143 7.48 -15.14 10.32
CA CYS A 143 6.47 -14.67 11.26
C CYS A 143 5.40 -15.72 11.55
N THR A 144 4.61 -15.48 12.59
CA THR A 144 3.35 -16.19 12.89
C THR A 144 2.28 -15.17 13.26
N GLU A 145 1.00 -15.58 13.32
CA GLU A 145 -0.09 -14.74 13.83
C GLU A 145 0.21 -14.16 15.24
N SER A 146 0.88 -14.94 16.09
CA SER A 146 1.30 -14.54 17.44
C SER A 146 2.64 -13.77 17.49
N ASP A 147 3.43 -13.77 16.43
CA ASP A 147 4.76 -13.16 16.38
C ASP A 147 5.07 -12.64 14.96
N ALA A 148 4.63 -11.41 14.70
CA ALA A 148 4.98 -10.65 13.51
C ALA A 148 6.26 -9.79 13.70
N SER A 149 7.06 -10.01 14.76
CA SER A 149 8.20 -9.12 15.08
C SER A 149 9.32 -9.14 14.04
N GLY A 150 9.38 -10.17 13.19
CA GLY A 150 10.26 -10.23 12.02
C GLY A 150 9.81 -9.35 10.85
N CYS A 151 8.52 -9.02 10.76
CA CYS A 151 7.96 -8.22 9.68
C CYS A 151 8.14 -6.73 9.98
N THR A 152 9.03 -6.08 9.23
CA THR A 152 9.42 -4.68 9.42
C THR A 152 9.67 -3.97 8.10
N GLY A 153 9.74 -2.63 8.12
CA GLY A 153 10.00 -1.83 6.93
C GLY A 153 8.88 -1.94 5.90
N ALA A 154 9.23 -2.23 4.65
CA ALA A 154 8.29 -2.36 3.53
C ALA A 154 7.54 -3.71 3.48
N THR A 155 7.80 -4.62 4.43
CA THR A 155 7.03 -5.86 4.62
C THR A 155 6.64 -6.02 6.09
N PRO A 156 5.70 -5.20 6.61
CA PRO A 156 5.35 -5.16 8.03
C PRO A 156 4.24 -6.15 8.41
N VAL A 157 3.51 -6.71 7.44
CA VAL A 157 2.37 -7.61 7.69
C VAL A 157 2.83 -9.07 7.60
N CYS A 158 2.35 -9.91 8.50
CA CYS A 158 2.53 -11.36 8.43
C CYS A 158 1.34 -12.02 7.74
N ASP A 159 1.59 -12.79 6.69
CA ASP A 159 0.62 -13.76 6.18
C ASP A 159 0.77 -15.07 6.99
N PRO A 160 -0.21 -15.46 7.83
CA PRO A 160 -0.12 -16.66 8.64
C PRO A 160 -0.26 -17.96 7.82
N GLY A 161 -0.79 -17.89 6.59
CA GLY A 161 -0.98 -19.03 5.70
C GLY A 161 0.30 -19.42 4.95
N THR A 162 1.09 -18.43 4.52
CA THR A 162 2.43 -18.68 3.93
C THR A 162 3.58 -18.56 4.92
N GLN A 163 3.34 -17.98 6.11
CA GLN A 163 4.34 -17.70 7.15
C GLN A 163 5.45 -16.77 6.65
N THR A 164 5.09 -15.84 5.75
CA THR A 164 5.99 -14.84 5.15
C THR A 164 5.51 -13.42 5.41
N CYS A 165 6.46 -12.47 5.42
CA CYS A 165 6.15 -11.06 5.55
C CYS A 165 5.84 -10.44 4.18
N HIS A 166 4.80 -9.61 4.11
CA HIS A 166 4.41 -8.88 2.90
C HIS A 166 4.14 -7.40 3.17
N ALA A 167 4.09 -6.62 2.09
CA ALA A 167 3.68 -5.22 2.11
C ALA A 167 2.22 -5.09 2.56
N CYS A 168 1.90 -4.09 3.38
CA CYS A 168 0.51 -3.75 3.65
C CYS A 168 -0.16 -3.20 2.38
N THR A 169 -1.44 -3.50 2.23
CA THR A 169 -2.29 -3.08 1.10
C THR A 169 -3.54 -2.34 1.54
N ARG A 170 -3.89 -2.44 2.83
CA ARG A 170 -5.03 -1.82 3.50
C ARG A 170 -4.63 -1.29 4.88
N HIS A 171 -5.37 -0.29 5.38
CA HIS A 171 -5.08 0.36 6.66
C HIS A 171 -5.29 -0.56 7.88
N ASP A 172 -6.22 -1.51 7.79
CA ASP A 172 -6.59 -2.48 8.83
C ASP A 172 -5.60 -3.65 9.00
N GLU A 173 -4.64 -3.81 8.07
CA GLU A 173 -3.53 -4.77 8.17
C GLU A 173 -2.41 -4.26 9.11
N CYS A 174 -2.44 -2.98 9.48
CA CYS A 174 -1.44 -2.34 10.32
C CYS A 174 -1.95 -2.15 11.75
N THR A 175 -1.14 -2.53 12.75
CA THR A 175 -1.47 -2.32 14.18
C THR A 175 -1.55 -0.85 14.58
N SER A 176 -0.97 0.05 13.78
CA SER A 176 -1.11 1.51 13.89
C SER A 176 -2.41 2.05 13.29
N GLY A 177 -3.23 1.21 12.65
CA GLY A 177 -4.44 1.61 11.94
C GLY A 177 -4.19 2.34 10.61
N ALA A 178 -2.96 2.39 10.10
CA ALA A 178 -2.69 2.99 8.79
C ALA A 178 -1.51 2.35 8.02
N CYS A 179 -1.72 2.18 6.72
CA CYS A 179 -0.75 1.69 5.74
C CYS A 179 -0.33 2.80 4.78
N ASP A 180 0.97 2.94 4.51
CA ASP A 180 1.52 3.74 3.41
C ASP A 180 1.45 2.88 2.14
N ILE A 181 0.27 2.82 1.52
CA ILE A 181 -0.05 1.93 0.39
C ILE A 181 0.90 2.15 -0.81
N ALA A 182 1.53 3.33 -0.93
CA ALA A 182 2.56 3.60 -1.93
C ALA A 182 3.88 2.83 -1.70
N THR A 183 4.24 2.54 -0.44
CA THR A 183 5.52 1.89 -0.07
C THR A 183 5.36 0.50 0.52
N GLY A 184 4.16 0.13 0.96
CA GLY A 184 3.86 -1.12 1.65
C GLY A 184 4.21 -1.14 3.14
N ALA A 185 4.64 0.00 3.70
CA ALA A 185 5.01 0.12 5.11
C ALA A 185 3.84 0.56 6.00
N CYS A 186 3.79 0.10 7.24
CA CYS A 186 2.82 0.60 8.21
C CYS A 186 3.30 1.94 8.79
N PHE A 187 2.36 2.85 9.05
CA PHE A 187 2.62 4.08 9.77
C PHE A 187 3.09 3.77 11.20
N PRO A 188 3.88 4.65 11.85
CA PRO A 188 4.20 4.52 13.27
C PRO A 188 2.93 4.52 14.13
N ALA A 189 2.77 3.53 15.02
CA ALA A 189 1.72 3.56 16.04
C ALA A 189 2.00 4.64 17.10
N ASP A 190 3.28 4.78 17.49
CA ASP A 190 3.75 5.87 18.34
C ASP A 190 3.66 7.21 17.60
N GLY A 191 2.66 8.02 17.94
CA GLY A 191 2.41 9.33 17.32
C GLY A 191 1.15 9.41 16.46
N ALA A 192 0.36 8.33 16.34
CA ALA A 192 -0.98 8.41 15.78
C ALA A 192 -1.85 9.39 16.60
N LEU A 193 -2.51 10.33 15.90
CA LEU A 193 -3.40 11.31 16.50
C LEU A 193 -4.83 10.77 16.47
N TRP A 194 -5.51 10.78 17.60
CA TRP A 194 -6.89 10.33 17.72
C TRP A 194 -7.86 11.50 17.77
N VAL A 195 -8.98 11.36 17.07
CA VAL A 195 -10.06 12.36 17.01
C VAL A 195 -11.38 11.71 17.40
N ASP A 196 -12.14 12.35 18.30
CA ASP A 196 -13.43 11.87 18.81
C ASP A 196 -14.40 13.03 19.08
N GLY A 197 -14.97 13.59 18.01
CA GLY A 197 -15.89 14.74 18.11
C GLY A 197 -17.23 14.45 18.81
N ALA A 198 -17.53 13.19 19.14
CA ALA A 198 -18.75 12.77 19.83
C ALA A 198 -18.51 12.30 21.28
N GLY A 199 -17.26 12.02 21.67
CA GLY A 199 -16.87 11.48 22.97
C GLY A 199 -16.29 12.50 23.95
N ASP A 200 -15.54 12.00 24.93
CA ASP A 200 -14.78 12.81 25.89
C ASP A 200 -13.42 13.21 25.25
N CYS A 201 -13.41 14.34 24.56
CA CYS A 201 -12.25 14.89 23.85
C CYS A 201 -11.72 16.20 24.48
N ASP A 202 -10.46 16.55 24.19
CA ASP A 202 -9.87 17.84 24.53
C ASP A 202 -8.85 18.29 23.47
N ASP A 203 -9.15 19.35 22.73
CA ASP A 203 -8.20 19.99 21.80
C ASP A 203 -7.00 20.63 22.52
N ALA A 204 -6.97 20.74 23.85
CA ALA A 204 -5.76 21.06 24.63
C ALA A 204 -5.00 19.82 25.16
N GLY A 205 -5.55 18.62 24.98
CA GLY A 205 -5.00 17.33 25.43
C GLY A 205 -3.84 16.84 24.57
N SER A 206 -3.38 15.60 24.82
CA SER A 206 -2.27 15.02 24.06
C SER A 206 -2.60 14.62 22.63
N GLY A 207 -3.87 14.35 22.31
CA GLY A 207 -4.27 13.73 21.03
C GLY A 207 -3.99 12.23 20.95
N SER A 208 -3.74 11.59 22.10
CA SER A 208 -3.63 10.14 22.21
C SER A 208 -5.01 9.47 22.29
N GLU A 209 -5.10 8.15 22.14
CA GLU A 209 -6.40 7.42 22.21
C GLU A 209 -7.18 7.66 23.51
N ALA A 210 -6.46 7.93 24.61
CA ALA A 210 -7.01 8.19 25.94
C ALA A 210 -7.35 9.67 26.19
N GLU A 211 -6.85 10.58 25.36
CA GLU A 211 -7.12 12.03 25.39
C GLU A 211 -7.24 12.53 23.93
N PRO A 212 -8.30 12.10 23.19
CA PRO A 212 -8.45 12.41 21.79
C PRO A 212 -8.76 13.90 21.57
N LEU A 213 -8.44 14.39 20.38
CA LEU A 213 -8.81 15.72 19.92
C LEU A 213 -10.30 15.76 19.55
N CYS A 214 -10.92 16.92 19.63
CA CYS A 214 -12.32 17.10 19.27
C CYS A 214 -12.50 17.34 17.76
N THR A 215 -11.47 17.87 17.09
CA THR A 215 -11.51 18.28 15.67
C THR A 215 -10.44 17.59 14.84
N ILE A 216 -10.74 17.34 13.56
CA ILE A 216 -9.76 16.83 12.59
C ILE A 216 -8.82 17.99 12.19
N ALA A 217 -9.32 19.22 12.14
CA ALA A 217 -8.51 20.40 11.89
C ALA A 217 -7.38 20.56 12.92
N GLU A 218 -7.65 20.42 14.23
CA GLU A 218 -6.60 20.47 15.26
C GLU A 218 -5.61 19.30 15.12
N ALA A 219 -6.07 18.10 14.74
CA ALA A 219 -5.15 16.99 14.44
C ALA A 219 -4.20 17.33 13.29
N LEU A 220 -4.71 17.95 12.22
CA LEU A 220 -3.90 18.36 11.07
C LEU A 220 -2.91 19.49 11.42
N THR A 221 -3.20 20.37 12.39
CA THR A 221 -2.19 21.35 12.86
C THR A 221 -1.05 20.72 13.66
N ARG A 222 -1.25 19.50 14.18
CA ARG A 222 -0.30 18.73 15.00
C ARG A 222 0.50 17.70 14.23
N VAL A 223 0.31 17.59 12.92
CA VAL A 223 1.14 16.74 12.07
C VAL A 223 2.59 17.22 12.17
N ALA A 224 3.44 16.37 12.77
CA ALA A 224 4.79 16.69 13.21
C ALA A 224 5.78 15.53 13.05
N VAL A 225 5.29 14.31 12.77
CA VAL A 225 6.10 13.20 12.27
C VAL A 225 5.70 12.87 10.84
N ASP A 226 6.58 12.19 10.12
CA ASP A 226 6.39 11.83 8.71
C ASP A 226 6.82 10.37 8.52
N PRO A 227 5.91 9.43 8.17
CA PRO A 227 4.46 9.62 7.95
C PRO A 227 3.66 9.64 9.28
N GLN A 228 2.44 10.22 9.30
CA GLN A 228 1.58 10.28 10.50
C GLN A 228 0.10 9.93 10.25
N ALA A 229 -0.46 9.09 11.14
CA ALA A 229 -1.86 8.67 11.08
C ALA A 229 -2.77 9.60 11.93
N VAL A 230 -3.95 9.90 11.40
CA VAL A 230 -5.06 10.57 12.07
C VAL A 230 -6.24 9.61 12.10
N LEU A 231 -6.52 9.06 13.27
CA LEU A 231 -7.52 8.01 13.52
C LEU A 231 -8.80 8.66 14.04
N VAL A 232 -9.84 8.68 13.20
CA VAL A 232 -11.05 9.49 13.42
C VAL A 232 -12.22 8.59 13.82
N ARG A 233 -12.77 8.78 15.03
CA ARG A 233 -13.96 8.06 15.50
C ARG A 233 -15.24 8.62 14.87
N PRO A 234 -16.28 7.78 14.70
CA PRO A 234 -17.58 8.18 14.13
C PRO A 234 -18.22 9.40 14.80
N ALA A 235 -18.34 10.49 14.06
CA ALA A 235 -19.05 11.72 14.41
C ALA A 235 -19.33 12.53 13.14
N VAL A 236 -19.97 13.69 13.29
CA VAL A 236 -20.07 14.72 12.24
C VAL A 236 -19.06 15.82 12.57
N TYR A 237 -18.15 16.09 11.64
CA TYR A 237 -17.11 17.11 11.71
C TYR A 237 -17.43 18.21 10.69
N ASP A 238 -17.80 19.39 11.16
CA ASP A 238 -18.27 20.51 10.33
C ASP A 238 -17.21 21.62 10.24
N GLU A 239 -16.17 21.36 9.45
CA GLU A 239 -14.99 22.22 9.32
C GLU A 239 -14.24 21.97 7.99
N PRO A 240 -13.73 23.03 7.32
CA PRO A 240 -12.85 22.87 6.19
C PRO A 240 -11.46 22.39 6.64
N LEU A 241 -10.99 21.31 6.05
CA LEU A 241 -9.72 20.68 6.39
C LEU A 241 -8.62 21.08 5.40
N VAL A 242 -7.40 21.27 5.93
CA VAL A 242 -6.20 21.52 5.12
C VAL A 242 -5.08 20.63 5.64
N VAL A 243 -4.63 19.67 4.82
CA VAL A 243 -3.46 18.84 5.14
C VAL A 243 -2.19 19.69 4.90
N PRO A 244 -1.20 19.69 5.80
CA PRO A 244 0.06 20.38 5.56
C PRO A 244 0.75 19.96 4.25
N GLY A 245 1.41 20.90 3.58
CA GLY A 245 2.24 20.56 2.42
C GLY A 245 3.45 19.71 2.80
N THR A 246 3.94 18.90 1.87
CA THR A 246 5.10 17.98 2.04
C THR A 246 4.96 16.86 3.08
N SER A 247 3.85 16.73 3.81
CA SER A 247 3.64 15.64 4.78
C SER A 247 2.97 14.41 4.16
N VAL A 248 3.31 13.23 4.66
CA VAL A 248 2.59 11.98 4.40
C VAL A 248 1.58 11.72 5.54
N VAL A 249 0.28 11.79 5.25
CA VAL A 249 -0.80 11.69 6.25
C VAL A 249 -1.85 10.67 5.83
N ALA A 250 -2.30 9.83 6.77
CA ALA A 250 -3.48 8.99 6.59
C ALA A 250 -4.61 9.46 7.51
N ILE A 251 -5.80 9.74 6.95
CA ILE A 251 -7.03 10.05 7.69
C ILE A 251 -7.94 8.83 7.57
N VAL A 252 -8.05 8.06 8.66
CA VAL A 252 -8.68 6.72 8.65
C VAL A 252 -9.79 6.67 9.69
N ARG A 253 -10.95 6.13 9.32
CA ARG A 253 -12.03 5.84 10.27
C ARG A 253 -11.60 4.79 11.30
N ALA A 254 -11.70 5.14 12.57
CA ALA A 254 -11.47 4.27 13.71
C ALA A 254 -12.79 3.79 14.34
N GLY A 255 -13.23 2.58 13.97
CA GLY A 255 -14.38 1.89 14.57
C GLY A 255 -15.68 1.91 13.75
N GLU A 256 -16.73 1.34 14.34
CA GLU A 256 -18.05 1.10 13.72
C GLU A 256 -18.91 2.38 13.66
N GLY A 257 -19.20 2.87 12.46
CA GLY A 257 -20.07 4.02 12.22
C GLY A 257 -19.66 4.85 11.00
N ALA A 258 -20.28 6.03 10.84
CA ALA A 258 -19.92 6.99 9.81
C ALA A 258 -19.02 8.10 10.39
N VAL A 259 -17.95 8.45 9.67
CA VAL A 259 -17.17 9.67 9.89
C VAL A 259 -17.59 10.64 8.81
N GLU A 260 -18.49 11.55 9.16
CA GLU A 260 -19.10 12.49 8.22
C GLU A 260 -18.37 13.82 8.31
N ILE A 261 -17.80 14.30 7.21
CA ILE A 261 -17.02 15.55 7.13
C ILE A 261 -17.78 16.51 6.20
N THR A 262 -18.24 17.62 6.76
CA THR A 262 -18.89 18.71 6.02
C THR A 262 -18.01 19.95 5.97
N GLY A 263 -18.14 20.74 4.91
CA GLY A 263 -17.33 21.95 4.71
C GLY A 263 -18.09 23.03 3.97
N SER A 264 -17.74 24.30 4.20
CA SER A 264 -18.39 25.46 3.59
C SER A 264 -17.35 26.43 3.02
N ALA A 265 -16.42 25.91 2.22
CA ALA A 265 -15.28 26.63 1.65
C ALA A 265 -14.98 26.11 0.24
N ASP A 266 -13.94 26.62 -0.43
CA ASP A 266 -13.55 26.20 -1.78
C ASP A 266 -13.24 24.67 -1.88
N ALA A 267 -12.87 24.05 -0.77
CA ALA A 267 -12.76 22.60 -0.58
C ALA A 267 -13.29 22.18 0.79
N THR A 268 -13.82 20.95 0.90
CA THR A 268 -14.04 20.31 2.23
C THR A 268 -12.72 19.79 2.79
N LEU A 269 -11.88 19.21 1.93
CA LEU A 269 -10.52 18.80 2.25
C LEU A 269 -9.56 19.30 1.16
N GLY A 270 -8.69 20.25 1.51
CA GLY A 270 -7.58 20.69 0.66
C GLY A 270 -6.26 19.99 1.03
N LEU A 271 -5.52 19.55 0.03
CA LEU A 271 -4.13 19.11 0.22
C LEU A 271 -3.19 20.31 0.06
N GLY A 272 -2.26 20.47 0.99
CA GLY A 272 -1.11 21.34 0.78
C GLY A 272 -0.19 20.79 -0.32
N SER A 273 0.51 21.69 -1.02
CA SER A 273 1.41 21.30 -2.11
C SER A 273 2.39 20.20 -1.72
N GLN A 274 2.55 19.19 -2.58
CA GLN A 274 3.43 18.03 -2.37
C GLN A 274 3.08 17.15 -1.16
N ALA A 275 1.88 17.28 -0.60
CA ALA A 275 1.38 16.32 0.40
C ALA A 275 1.08 14.96 -0.24
N ARG A 276 1.20 13.90 0.56
CA ARG A 276 0.76 12.55 0.24
C ARG A 276 -0.35 12.16 1.20
N VAL A 277 -1.56 11.94 0.71
CA VAL A 277 -2.73 11.75 1.60
C VAL A 277 -3.49 10.48 1.29
N TYR A 278 -3.75 9.70 2.34
CA TYR A 278 -4.61 8.52 2.32
C TYR A 278 -5.92 8.81 3.05
N LEU A 279 -7.06 8.51 2.44
CA LEU A 279 -8.39 8.62 3.04
C LEU A 279 -9.03 7.24 3.07
N ASP A 280 -9.53 6.80 4.22
CA ASP A 280 -10.16 5.49 4.36
C ASP A 280 -11.41 5.50 5.26
N GLY A 281 -12.53 5.01 4.71
CA GLY A 281 -13.78 4.83 5.45
C GLY A 281 -14.55 6.13 5.78
N LEU A 282 -14.33 7.21 5.03
CA LEU A 282 -14.88 8.55 5.31
C LEU A 282 -16.14 8.86 4.48
N GLU A 283 -16.95 9.81 4.92
CA GLU A 283 -18.05 10.40 4.15
C GLU A 283 -17.87 11.93 4.06
N ILE A 284 -17.28 12.41 2.97
CA ILE A 284 -17.03 13.83 2.69
C ILE A 284 -18.23 14.38 1.91
N ARG A 285 -19.04 15.26 2.52
CA ARG A 285 -20.33 15.65 1.94
C ARG A 285 -20.77 17.11 2.11
N ASP A 286 -21.76 17.50 1.30
CA ASP A 286 -22.58 18.70 1.44
C ASP A 286 -21.83 20.05 1.50
N ASN A 287 -20.82 20.22 0.64
CA ASN A 287 -20.21 21.54 0.43
C ASN A 287 -20.97 22.34 -0.64
N GLU A 288 -21.82 23.26 -0.20
CA GLU A 288 -22.62 24.14 -1.06
C GLU A 288 -21.79 25.20 -1.84
N LEU A 289 -20.49 25.33 -1.59
CA LEU A 289 -19.63 26.36 -2.21
C LEU A 289 -18.53 25.81 -3.12
N GLY A 290 -17.95 24.66 -2.77
CA GLY A 290 -16.69 24.18 -3.36
C GLY A 290 -16.71 22.70 -3.76
N SER A 291 -15.50 22.13 -3.86
CA SER A 291 -15.30 20.71 -4.13
C SER A 291 -15.24 19.87 -2.84
N GLY A 292 -15.37 18.56 -2.97
CA GLY A 292 -15.14 17.62 -1.87
C GLY A 292 -13.67 17.61 -1.46
N VAL A 293 -12.81 17.09 -2.35
CA VAL A 293 -11.36 17.04 -2.16
C VAL A 293 -10.65 17.85 -3.25
N VAL A 294 -9.67 18.68 -2.87
CA VAL A 294 -8.82 19.44 -3.79
C VAL A 294 -7.36 19.04 -3.61
N CYS A 295 -6.73 18.58 -4.70
CA CYS A 295 -5.31 18.26 -4.77
C CYS A 295 -4.59 19.18 -5.75
N ASP A 296 -3.47 19.78 -5.32
CA ASP A 296 -2.59 20.62 -6.14
C ASP A 296 -1.13 20.15 -5.95
N ALA A 297 -0.55 19.59 -7.01
CA ALA A 297 0.81 19.06 -7.08
C ALA A 297 1.19 18.08 -5.93
N GLY A 298 0.39 17.03 -5.71
CA GLY A 298 0.56 16.03 -4.65
C GLY A 298 0.09 14.62 -5.05
N GLU A 299 -0.01 13.72 -4.08
CA GLU A 299 -0.46 12.34 -4.27
C GLU A 299 -1.65 12.02 -3.34
N LEU A 300 -2.70 11.37 -3.85
CA LEU A 300 -3.97 11.18 -3.13
C LEU A 300 -4.53 9.76 -3.33
N TRP A 301 -4.78 9.04 -2.24
CA TRP A 301 -5.48 7.76 -2.22
C TRP A 301 -6.81 7.92 -1.50
N ILE A 302 -7.87 7.41 -2.12
CA ILE A 302 -9.23 7.44 -1.62
C ILE A 302 -9.75 6.00 -1.61
N ASP A 303 -9.72 5.37 -0.45
CA ASP A 303 -10.22 4.01 -0.23
C ASP A 303 -11.54 4.06 0.56
N ARG A 304 -12.50 3.20 0.21
CA ARG A 304 -13.75 2.97 1.00
C ARG A 304 -14.50 4.25 1.40
N THR A 305 -14.45 5.30 0.58
CA THR A 305 -14.85 6.65 0.94
C THR A 305 -15.99 7.16 0.05
N TRP A 306 -16.97 7.83 0.65
CA TRP A 306 -18.08 8.49 -0.04
C TRP A 306 -17.76 9.97 -0.20
N ILE A 307 -17.84 10.50 -1.43
CA ILE A 307 -17.64 11.93 -1.73
C ILE A 307 -18.85 12.43 -2.51
N ARG A 308 -19.76 13.14 -1.82
CA ARG A 308 -21.08 13.44 -2.39
C ARG A 308 -21.62 14.84 -2.13
N GLN A 309 -22.49 15.31 -3.02
CA GLN A 309 -23.28 16.53 -2.83
C GLN A 309 -22.43 17.83 -2.73
N HIS A 310 -21.28 17.88 -3.40
CA HIS A 310 -20.44 19.08 -3.50
C HIS A 310 -20.84 19.97 -4.68
N HIS A 311 -20.68 21.29 -4.56
CA HIS A 311 -21.13 22.29 -5.55
C HIS A 311 -20.25 22.35 -6.81
N VAL A 312 -18.96 22.03 -6.70
CA VAL A 312 -18.03 22.04 -7.84
C VAL A 312 -17.77 20.61 -8.30
N SER A 313 -16.75 19.93 -7.78
CA SER A 313 -16.45 18.53 -8.14
C SER A 313 -16.35 17.65 -6.88
N GLY A 314 -16.50 16.34 -7.00
CA GLY A 314 -16.19 15.40 -5.92
C GLY A 314 -14.70 15.46 -5.58
N VAL A 315 -13.86 15.19 -6.57
CA VAL A 315 -12.40 15.37 -6.52
C VAL A 315 -11.98 16.34 -7.62
N SER A 316 -11.16 17.33 -7.28
CA SER A 316 -10.51 18.25 -8.22
C SER A 316 -9.00 18.15 -8.04
N ALA A 317 -8.29 17.72 -9.09
CA ALA A 317 -6.87 17.42 -9.07
C ALA A 317 -6.12 18.24 -10.13
N ILE A 318 -5.01 18.86 -9.75
CA ILE A 318 -4.11 19.59 -10.65
C ILE A 318 -2.69 19.09 -10.40
N ASP A 319 -2.04 18.57 -11.45
CA ASP A 319 -0.69 17.97 -11.40
C ASP A 319 -0.52 16.91 -10.28
N CYS A 320 -1.58 16.16 -9.97
CA CYS A 320 -1.59 15.14 -8.92
C CYS A 320 -1.65 13.70 -9.46
N ASP A 321 -1.11 12.76 -8.68
CA ASP A 321 -1.36 11.33 -8.86
C ASP A 321 -2.47 10.88 -7.89
N VAL A 322 -3.65 10.55 -8.45
CA VAL A 322 -4.86 10.20 -7.70
C VAL A 322 -5.19 8.72 -7.87
N ARG A 323 -5.47 8.02 -6.78
CA ARG A 323 -6.01 6.66 -6.77
C ARG A 323 -7.33 6.62 -5.99
N VAL A 324 -8.33 5.97 -6.56
CA VAL A 324 -9.65 5.82 -5.94
C VAL A 324 -10.02 4.34 -5.99
N ARG A 325 -10.22 3.71 -4.84
CA ARG A 325 -10.54 2.29 -4.69
C ARG A 325 -11.79 2.09 -3.82
N ALA A 326 -12.65 1.15 -4.18
CA ALA A 326 -13.82 0.77 -3.37
C ALA A 326 -14.66 1.98 -2.89
N SER A 327 -14.77 3.04 -3.70
CA SER A 327 -15.27 4.36 -3.26
C SER A 327 -16.43 4.86 -4.13
N VAL A 328 -17.21 5.79 -3.60
CA VAL A 328 -18.45 6.28 -4.23
C VAL A 328 -18.44 7.80 -4.35
N LEU A 329 -18.33 8.30 -5.57
CA LEU A 329 -18.38 9.73 -5.90
C LEU A 329 -19.73 10.02 -6.54
N HIS A 330 -20.61 10.74 -5.84
CA HIS A 330 -22.04 10.73 -6.12
C HIS A 330 -22.74 12.07 -5.99
N LYS A 331 -23.60 12.44 -6.95
CA LYS A 331 -24.43 13.66 -6.90
C LYS A 331 -23.64 14.96 -6.61
N ASN A 332 -22.38 15.02 -7.01
CA ASN A 332 -21.65 16.29 -7.09
C ASN A 332 -22.24 17.10 -8.25
N LEU A 333 -22.38 18.42 -8.10
CA LEU A 333 -23.13 19.26 -9.05
C LEU A 333 -22.40 19.46 -10.38
N GLY A 334 -21.07 19.36 -10.37
CA GLY A 334 -20.21 19.16 -11.54
C GLY A 334 -19.64 17.74 -11.54
N GLU A 335 -18.32 17.61 -11.75
CA GLU A 335 -17.68 16.31 -11.95
C GLU A 335 -17.65 15.42 -10.71
N GLY A 336 -17.68 14.11 -10.91
CA GLY A 336 -17.19 13.16 -9.91
C GLY A 336 -15.68 13.35 -9.70
N VAL A 337 -14.90 13.30 -10.78
CA VAL A 337 -13.46 13.57 -10.78
C VAL A 337 -13.11 14.55 -11.90
N PHE A 338 -12.43 15.64 -11.57
CA PHE A 338 -11.72 16.51 -12.51
C PHE A 338 -10.21 16.34 -12.30
N ALA A 339 -9.45 16.14 -13.37
CA ALA A 339 -7.98 16.12 -13.33
C ALA A 339 -7.36 16.94 -14.48
N SER A 340 -6.44 17.84 -14.14
CA SER A 340 -5.65 18.62 -15.09
C SER A 340 -4.16 18.31 -14.91
N GLY A 341 -3.53 17.72 -15.93
CA GLY A 341 -2.21 17.08 -15.77
C GLY A 341 -2.27 15.87 -14.82
N GLY A 342 -1.11 15.38 -14.40
CA GLY A 342 -1.01 14.25 -13.47
C GLY A 342 -1.61 12.94 -13.98
N SER A 343 -2.04 12.07 -13.05
CA SER A 343 -2.68 10.79 -13.38
C SER A 343 -3.82 10.43 -12.42
N VAL A 344 -4.81 9.68 -12.93
CA VAL A 344 -5.94 9.16 -12.15
C VAL A 344 -6.06 7.65 -12.39
N ARG A 345 -6.14 6.87 -11.32
CA ARG A 345 -6.46 5.45 -11.35
C ARG A 345 -7.72 5.18 -10.52
N LEU A 346 -8.77 4.70 -11.18
CA LEU A 346 -10.06 4.35 -10.57
C LEU A 346 -10.22 2.82 -10.59
N GLU A 347 -10.48 2.21 -9.44
CA GLU A 347 -10.61 0.76 -9.24
C GLU A 347 -11.82 0.44 -8.36
N ASN A 348 -12.62 -0.58 -8.68
CA ASN A 348 -13.79 -1.00 -7.88
C ASN A 348 -14.68 0.15 -7.39
N SER A 349 -14.86 1.21 -8.19
CA SER A 349 -15.45 2.48 -7.70
C SER A 349 -16.65 2.93 -8.51
N PHE A 350 -17.54 3.66 -7.86
CA PHE A 350 -18.77 4.20 -8.42
C PHE A 350 -18.65 5.71 -8.66
N ILE A 351 -18.81 6.15 -9.90
CA ILE A 351 -18.89 7.57 -10.29
C ILE A 351 -20.31 7.80 -10.84
N THR A 352 -21.26 8.21 -10.01
CA THR A 352 -22.70 8.12 -10.36
C THR A 352 -23.52 9.37 -10.08
N GLU A 353 -24.47 9.65 -10.96
CA GLU A 353 -25.40 10.80 -10.85
C GLU A 353 -24.73 12.18 -10.65
N ASN A 354 -23.44 12.34 -10.99
CA ASN A 354 -22.73 13.63 -10.89
C ASN A 354 -23.04 14.51 -12.12
N GLY A 355 -22.99 15.82 -11.96
CA GLY A 355 -23.32 16.84 -12.97
C GLY A 355 -24.79 17.25 -12.95
N ASP A 356 -25.07 18.49 -13.35
CA ASP A 356 -26.44 19.00 -13.53
C ASP A 356 -26.67 19.55 -14.94
N LYS A 357 -27.66 18.99 -15.64
CA LYS A 357 -28.12 19.44 -16.96
C LYS A 357 -28.71 20.85 -16.97
N ALA A 358 -29.04 21.43 -15.81
CA ALA A 358 -29.43 22.83 -15.66
C ALA A 358 -28.25 23.77 -15.36
N ASN A 359 -27.10 23.24 -14.94
CA ASN A 359 -25.89 24.01 -14.68
C ASN A 359 -25.12 24.22 -16.00
N ALA A 360 -25.29 25.39 -16.61
CA ALA A 360 -24.56 25.76 -17.82
C ALA A 360 -23.13 26.25 -17.53
N ASP A 361 -22.80 26.53 -16.27
CA ASP A 361 -21.51 27.10 -15.86
C ASP A 361 -20.47 26.01 -15.53
N ASN A 362 -20.90 24.84 -15.02
CA ASN A 362 -20.12 23.60 -15.08
C ASN A 362 -20.89 22.54 -15.88
N PRO A 363 -20.55 22.32 -17.16
CA PRO A 363 -21.30 21.44 -18.04
C PRO A 363 -20.95 19.96 -17.88
N ARG A 364 -20.18 19.54 -16.87
CA ARG A 364 -19.61 18.18 -16.78
C ARG A 364 -20.25 17.34 -15.67
N GLY A 365 -19.88 16.06 -15.62
CA GLY A 365 -20.48 15.11 -14.68
C GLY A 365 -19.61 13.91 -14.32
N GLY A 366 -19.17 13.08 -15.26
CA GLY A 366 -18.45 11.84 -14.95
C GLY A 366 -17.00 12.07 -14.47
N VAL A 367 -16.06 11.63 -15.30
CA VAL A 367 -14.64 11.99 -15.18
C VAL A 367 -14.34 13.07 -16.22
N ALA A 368 -13.66 14.14 -15.84
CA ALA A 368 -13.15 15.16 -16.76
C ALA A 368 -11.63 15.25 -16.69
N LEU A 369 -10.99 15.36 -17.85
CA LEU A 369 -9.54 15.39 -18.01
C LEU A 369 -9.12 16.62 -18.82
N ALA A 370 -7.98 17.22 -18.46
CA ALA A 370 -7.40 18.39 -19.11
C ALA A 370 -5.87 18.35 -19.04
N GLY A 371 -5.20 19.23 -19.79
CA GLY A 371 -3.77 19.50 -19.67
C GLY A 371 -2.86 18.28 -19.92
N GLY A 372 -3.35 17.26 -20.64
CA GLY A 372 -2.66 16.00 -20.86
C GLY A 372 -2.72 15.02 -19.68
N ALA A 373 -3.73 15.12 -18.83
CA ALA A 373 -3.98 14.13 -17.77
C ALA A 373 -4.19 12.71 -18.32
N ALA A 374 -3.74 11.70 -17.58
CA ALA A 374 -3.95 10.29 -17.92
C ALA A 374 -4.93 9.62 -16.95
N ALA A 375 -5.89 8.85 -17.46
CA ALA A 375 -6.85 8.09 -16.67
C ALA A 375 -6.81 6.58 -16.98
N THR A 376 -6.75 5.77 -15.92
CA THR A 376 -6.87 4.31 -15.96
C THR A 376 -8.08 3.88 -15.13
N LEU A 377 -9.06 3.25 -15.77
CA LEU A 377 -10.31 2.83 -15.14
C LEU A 377 -10.45 1.31 -15.27
N VAL A 378 -10.49 0.62 -14.13
CA VAL A 378 -10.50 -0.85 -14.05
C VAL A 378 -11.60 -1.30 -13.08
N TYR A 379 -12.58 -2.08 -13.55
CA TYR A 379 -13.77 -2.40 -12.74
C TYR A 379 -14.42 -1.15 -12.11
N VAL A 380 -14.74 -0.14 -12.93
CA VAL A 380 -15.40 1.10 -12.50
C VAL A 380 -16.82 1.14 -13.05
N THR A 381 -17.77 1.66 -12.28
CA THR A 381 -19.15 1.88 -12.73
C THR A 381 -19.45 3.37 -12.82
N LEU A 382 -19.49 3.90 -14.04
CA LEU A 382 -19.89 5.27 -14.36
C LEU A 382 -21.31 5.24 -14.90
N VAL A 383 -22.30 5.69 -14.14
CA VAL A 383 -23.73 5.60 -14.52
C VAL A 383 -24.48 6.88 -14.16
N GLY A 384 -25.30 7.36 -15.10
CA GLY A 384 -26.26 8.43 -14.83
C GLY A 384 -25.62 9.81 -14.66
N ASN A 385 -24.34 9.98 -14.95
CA ASN A 385 -23.67 11.28 -14.91
C ASN A 385 -24.26 12.22 -15.98
N ASN A 386 -24.60 13.44 -15.54
CA ASN A 386 -25.52 14.38 -16.17
C ASN A 386 -24.81 15.65 -16.66
N ALA A 387 -23.72 15.48 -17.40
CA ALA A 387 -23.12 16.58 -18.14
C ALA A 387 -24.16 17.28 -19.05
N TYR A 388 -24.00 18.60 -19.21
CA TYR A 388 -24.94 19.53 -19.84
C TYR A 388 -25.23 19.18 -21.31
N THR A 389 -26.37 19.66 -21.79
CA THR A 389 -27.00 19.20 -23.04
C THR A 389 -26.06 19.21 -24.25
N GLY A 390 -25.70 18.02 -24.71
CA GLY A 390 -24.82 17.79 -25.86
C GLY A 390 -23.57 16.97 -25.54
N GLY A 391 -23.11 16.98 -24.27
CA GLY A 391 -21.88 16.33 -23.82
C GLY A 391 -22.08 15.37 -22.65
N GLY A 392 -23.16 14.58 -22.63
CA GLY A 392 -23.52 13.63 -21.55
C GLY A 392 -22.57 12.44 -21.35
N LEU A 393 -21.27 12.64 -21.53
CA LEU A 393 -20.21 11.63 -21.57
C LEU A 393 -19.94 11.05 -20.17
N SER A 394 -19.46 9.80 -20.14
CA SER A 394 -18.95 9.19 -18.91
C SER A 394 -17.52 9.65 -18.61
N VAL A 395 -16.73 9.90 -19.65
CA VAL A 395 -15.41 10.53 -19.58
C VAL A 395 -15.32 11.65 -20.63
N GLU A 396 -14.99 12.86 -20.18
CA GLU A 396 -14.82 14.05 -21.01
C GLU A 396 -13.36 14.53 -20.97
N CYS A 397 -12.81 14.93 -22.11
CA CYS A 397 -11.52 15.60 -22.21
C CYS A 397 -11.69 17.02 -22.73
N GLU A 398 -10.92 17.96 -22.18
CA GLU A 398 -10.92 19.36 -22.59
C GLU A 398 -10.30 19.57 -23.97
N PRO A 399 -10.83 20.50 -24.79
CA PRO A 399 -10.21 20.87 -26.05
C PRO A 399 -9.04 21.84 -25.80
N ASP A 400 -7.93 21.33 -25.25
CA ASP A 400 -6.72 22.11 -24.97
C ASP A 400 -5.50 21.71 -25.83
N ALA A 401 -4.28 21.86 -25.32
CA ALA A 401 -3.02 21.60 -26.02
C ALA A 401 -2.27 20.36 -25.51
N GLY A 402 -2.70 19.80 -24.38
CA GLY A 402 -2.39 18.43 -23.98
C GLY A 402 -3.09 17.41 -24.88
N VAL A 403 -2.73 16.15 -24.70
CA VAL A 403 -3.48 15.02 -25.24
C VAL A 403 -3.74 14.09 -24.07
N GLU A 404 -4.99 14.08 -23.61
CA GLU A 404 -5.42 13.27 -22.49
C GLU A 404 -5.45 11.79 -22.91
N ALA A 405 -4.91 10.93 -22.05
CA ALA A 405 -4.86 9.49 -22.27
C ALA A 405 -5.94 8.79 -21.45
N VAL A 406 -6.73 7.90 -22.07
CA VAL A 406 -7.78 7.13 -21.40
C VAL A 406 -7.64 5.64 -21.69
N SER A 407 -7.61 4.83 -20.62
CA SER A 407 -7.82 3.39 -20.69
C SER A 407 -9.01 2.97 -19.82
N LEU A 408 -9.89 2.14 -20.40
CA LEU A 408 -11.06 1.56 -19.73
C LEU A 408 -11.01 0.03 -19.88
N ARG A 409 -10.99 -0.70 -18.77
CA ARG A 409 -11.01 -2.17 -18.77
C ARG A 409 -12.00 -2.72 -17.75
N ASN A 410 -12.66 -3.85 -18.07
CA ASN A 410 -13.56 -4.54 -17.15
C ASN A 410 -14.67 -3.65 -16.53
N SER A 411 -15.10 -2.59 -17.21
CA SER A 411 -15.84 -1.47 -16.59
C SER A 411 -17.19 -1.19 -17.26
N ILE A 412 -18.06 -0.46 -16.56
CA ILE A 412 -19.35 0.03 -17.06
C ILE A 412 -19.27 1.55 -17.22
N ALA A 413 -19.57 2.06 -18.42
CA ALA A 413 -19.55 3.49 -18.73
C ALA A 413 -20.82 3.92 -19.49
N PHE A 414 -21.90 4.16 -18.73
CA PHE A 414 -23.22 4.48 -19.25
C PHE A 414 -23.61 5.95 -19.04
N ASN A 415 -23.69 6.66 -20.16
CA ASN A 415 -24.12 8.04 -20.27
C ASN A 415 -25.57 8.22 -19.85
N ALA A 416 -25.89 9.36 -19.21
CA ALA A 416 -27.28 9.72 -18.96
C ALA A 416 -28.05 10.15 -20.23
N VAL A 417 -27.35 10.56 -21.30
CA VAL A 417 -27.92 10.89 -22.62
C VAL A 417 -26.89 10.68 -23.73
N GLY A 418 -27.34 10.23 -24.91
CA GLY A 418 -26.50 10.12 -26.10
C GLY A 418 -25.60 8.88 -26.12
N TYR A 419 -24.78 8.79 -27.17
CA TYR A 419 -24.17 7.55 -27.65
C TYR A 419 -22.64 7.55 -27.73
N SER A 420 -21.98 8.65 -27.32
CA SER A 420 -20.53 8.76 -27.31
C SER A 420 -20.09 8.68 -25.85
N THR A 421 -19.36 7.64 -25.45
CA THR A 421 -18.89 7.51 -24.05
C THR A 421 -17.72 8.46 -23.74
N PHE A 422 -16.92 8.78 -24.78
CA PHE A 422 -15.70 9.59 -24.74
C PHE A 422 -15.72 10.65 -25.85
N ASN A 423 -14.98 11.75 -25.65
CA ASN A 423 -14.61 12.72 -26.70
C ASN A 423 -13.07 12.93 -26.83
N CYS A 424 -12.28 12.19 -26.04
CA CYS A 424 -10.83 12.32 -25.96
C CYS A 424 -10.13 11.88 -27.26
N GLU A 425 -9.06 12.58 -27.67
CA GLU A 425 -8.26 12.17 -28.83
C GLU A 425 -7.36 10.96 -28.50
N GLY A 426 -6.87 10.87 -27.25
CA GLY A 426 -6.03 9.78 -26.74
C GLY A 426 -6.79 8.66 -26.02
N VAL A 427 -7.92 8.18 -26.55
CA VAL A 427 -8.49 6.91 -26.06
C VAL A 427 -7.58 5.76 -26.53
N GLU A 428 -6.76 5.22 -25.63
CA GLU A 428 -5.70 4.26 -25.97
C GLU A 428 -6.21 2.81 -25.98
N VAL A 429 -7.04 2.45 -25.00
CA VAL A 429 -7.57 1.09 -24.81
C VAL A 429 -8.99 1.13 -24.25
N VAL A 430 -9.90 0.39 -24.88
CA VAL A 430 -11.19 0.00 -24.28
C VAL A 430 -11.30 -1.51 -24.47
N SER A 431 -11.34 -2.29 -23.38
CA SER A 431 -11.49 -3.74 -23.45
C SER A 431 -12.37 -4.32 -22.34
N HIS A 432 -13.03 -5.44 -22.61
CA HIS A 432 -13.83 -6.19 -21.65
C HIS A 432 -14.87 -5.34 -20.89
N SER A 433 -15.38 -4.29 -21.54
CA SER A 433 -16.17 -3.23 -20.91
C SER A 433 -17.52 -3.03 -21.59
N ALA A 434 -18.51 -2.56 -20.84
CA ALA A 434 -19.81 -2.18 -21.37
C ALA A 434 -19.94 -0.64 -21.40
N TYR A 435 -20.27 -0.05 -22.55
CA TYR A 435 -20.28 1.41 -22.70
C TYR A 435 -21.38 1.92 -23.63
N SER A 436 -21.75 3.19 -23.47
CA SER A 436 -22.74 3.84 -24.34
C SER A 436 -22.25 3.97 -25.79
N ALA A 437 -23.00 3.38 -26.73
CA ALA A 437 -22.70 3.31 -28.16
C ALA A 437 -23.94 3.59 -29.03
N ALA A 438 -23.74 3.93 -30.30
CA ALA A 438 -24.82 4.26 -31.24
C ALA A 438 -25.41 3.04 -31.97
N THR A 439 -24.62 1.96 -32.04
CA THR A 439 -24.97 0.64 -32.56
C THR A 439 -24.31 -0.38 -31.66
N ASP A 440 -24.96 -1.53 -31.48
CA ASP A 440 -24.29 -2.72 -30.94
C ASP A 440 -23.27 -3.14 -32.00
N GLU A 441 -21.99 -2.83 -31.76
CA GLU A 441 -20.86 -3.30 -32.56
C GLU A 441 -20.17 -4.45 -31.81
N PRO A 442 -20.70 -5.69 -31.85
CA PRO A 442 -20.10 -6.83 -31.17
C PRO A 442 -18.84 -7.31 -31.90
N ASN A 443 -17.73 -6.59 -31.72
CA ASN A 443 -16.36 -7.00 -32.07
C ASN A 443 -15.39 -6.38 -31.05
N ASP A 444 -14.24 -7.04 -30.83
CA ASP A 444 -13.25 -6.71 -29.80
C ASP A 444 -13.85 -6.58 -28.39
N ASP A 445 -14.19 -7.74 -27.79
CA ASP A 445 -14.40 -8.04 -26.36
C ASP A 445 -15.31 -7.15 -25.48
N ASN A 446 -15.91 -6.11 -26.05
CA ASN A 446 -16.74 -5.12 -25.36
C ASN A 446 -18.24 -5.26 -25.70
N LEU A 447 -19.08 -4.61 -24.90
CA LEU A 447 -20.52 -4.46 -25.13
C LEU A 447 -20.89 -2.99 -25.38
N GLY A 448 -21.24 -2.66 -26.63
CA GLY A 448 -21.91 -1.40 -26.95
C GLY A 448 -23.37 -1.44 -26.49
N VAL A 449 -23.83 -0.38 -25.82
CA VAL A 449 -25.18 -0.31 -25.20
C VAL A 449 -25.89 0.97 -25.60
N ALA A 450 -27.15 0.87 -26.05
CA ALA A 450 -28.00 2.03 -26.27
C ALA A 450 -28.60 2.58 -24.96
N THR A 451 -28.73 3.91 -24.84
CA THR A 451 -29.24 4.57 -23.61
C THR A 451 -30.62 4.07 -23.13
N ALA A 452 -31.43 3.48 -24.02
CA ALA A 452 -32.75 2.95 -23.67
C ALA A 452 -32.69 1.64 -22.86
N ASP A 453 -31.60 0.87 -23.00
CA ASP A 453 -31.46 -0.48 -22.46
C ASP A 453 -30.65 -0.49 -21.15
N VAL A 454 -29.93 0.59 -20.84
CA VAL A 454 -29.22 0.81 -19.57
C VAL A 454 -30.04 0.43 -18.32
N PRO A 455 -31.33 0.79 -18.17
CA PRO A 455 -32.13 0.41 -16.98
C PRO A 455 -32.46 -1.09 -16.87
N MET A 456 -32.19 -1.88 -17.91
CA MET A 456 -32.30 -3.35 -17.88
C MET A 456 -30.96 -4.02 -17.53
N LEU A 457 -29.84 -3.33 -17.75
CA LEU A 457 -28.48 -3.84 -17.52
C LEU A 457 -27.92 -3.49 -16.13
N VAL A 458 -28.22 -2.30 -15.60
CA VAL A 458 -27.80 -1.88 -14.26
C VAL A 458 -28.96 -1.35 -13.43
N THR A 459 -28.93 -1.61 -12.13
CA THR A 459 -29.95 -1.16 -11.17
C THR A 459 -29.30 -0.43 -10.00
N ALA A 460 -29.89 0.70 -9.59
CA ALA A 460 -29.42 1.42 -8.41
C ALA A 460 -29.68 0.59 -7.15
N ASP A 461 -28.69 0.50 -6.27
CA ASP A 461 -28.85 -0.12 -4.96
C ASP A 461 -29.73 0.77 -4.06
N MET A 462 -30.79 0.17 -3.51
CA MET A 462 -31.78 0.88 -2.69
C MET A 462 -31.35 1.04 -1.22
N ALA A 463 -30.29 0.33 -0.79
CA ALA A 463 -29.70 0.39 0.54
C ALA A 463 -28.40 1.21 0.57
N ILE A 464 -27.62 1.24 -0.52
CA ILE A 464 -26.34 1.95 -0.61
C ILE A 464 -26.42 3.08 -1.67
N PRO A 465 -26.62 4.35 -1.26
CA PRO A 465 -26.72 5.47 -2.20
C PRO A 465 -25.49 5.62 -3.09
N GLY A 466 -25.73 5.69 -4.40
CA GLY A 466 -24.70 5.86 -5.43
C GLY A 466 -24.11 4.57 -6.00
N VAL A 467 -24.42 3.41 -5.42
CA VAL A 467 -24.05 2.10 -5.96
C VAL A 467 -25.04 1.68 -7.06
N TYR A 468 -24.52 1.10 -8.15
CA TYR A 468 -25.29 0.62 -9.31
C TYR A 468 -24.83 -0.78 -9.70
N ARG A 469 -25.62 -1.80 -9.34
CA ARG A 469 -25.25 -3.21 -9.55
C ARG A 469 -25.55 -3.68 -10.97
N PRO A 470 -24.71 -4.53 -11.58
CA PRO A 470 -25.08 -5.28 -12.78
C PRO A 470 -26.30 -6.17 -12.52
N THR A 471 -27.21 -6.26 -13.49
CA THR A 471 -28.42 -7.08 -13.39
C THR A 471 -28.09 -8.55 -13.70
N PRO A 472 -28.39 -9.52 -12.81
CA PRO A 472 -28.19 -10.94 -13.07
C PRO A 472 -28.88 -11.42 -14.36
N GLY A 473 -28.16 -12.17 -15.20
CA GLY A 473 -28.67 -12.71 -16.47
C GLY A 473 -28.95 -11.66 -17.55
N SER A 474 -28.40 -10.45 -17.40
CA SER A 474 -28.33 -9.45 -18.47
C SER A 474 -27.15 -9.71 -19.42
N GLU A 475 -27.06 -8.94 -20.51
CA GLU A 475 -25.97 -9.06 -21.49
C GLU A 475 -24.60 -8.58 -20.98
N LEU A 476 -24.53 -8.08 -19.73
CA LEU A 476 -23.26 -7.82 -19.02
C LEU A 476 -22.56 -9.10 -18.56
N ASP A 477 -23.28 -10.23 -18.49
CA ASP A 477 -22.74 -11.52 -18.05
C ASP A 477 -21.65 -12.00 -19.04
N GLY A 478 -20.45 -12.21 -18.52
CA GLY A 478 -19.28 -12.67 -19.27
C GLY A 478 -18.61 -11.63 -20.18
N VAL A 479 -18.84 -10.33 -19.95
CA VAL A 479 -18.13 -9.25 -20.67
C VAL A 479 -16.74 -8.99 -20.06
N ALA A 480 -16.60 -9.03 -18.73
CA ALA A 480 -15.33 -8.82 -18.06
C ALA A 480 -14.43 -10.06 -18.13
N MET A 481 -13.10 -9.84 -18.14
CA MET A 481 -12.08 -10.87 -18.07
C MET A 481 -10.98 -10.45 -17.10
N PHE A 482 -10.71 -11.27 -16.08
CA PHE A 482 -9.65 -11.02 -15.12
C PHE A 482 -8.26 -11.18 -15.75
N GLU A 483 -7.37 -10.24 -15.49
CA GLU A 483 -5.95 -10.30 -15.86
C GLU A 483 -5.06 -9.97 -14.64
N GLY A 484 -3.78 -10.37 -14.69
CA GLY A 484 -2.86 -10.15 -13.57
C GLY A 484 -2.67 -8.65 -13.25
N GLY A 485 -3.04 -8.24 -12.05
CA GLY A 485 -3.02 -6.85 -11.59
C GLY A 485 -4.40 -6.17 -11.55
N ASP A 486 -5.47 -6.91 -11.87
CA ASP A 486 -6.83 -6.53 -11.48
C ASP A 486 -7.06 -6.67 -9.96
N PRO A 487 -8.03 -5.91 -9.40
CA PRO A 487 -8.63 -6.22 -8.10
C PRO A 487 -9.20 -7.65 -8.09
N ASP A 488 -8.83 -8.43 -7.09
CA ASP A 488 -9.26 -9.82 -6.86
C ASP A 488 -10.62 -9.93 -6.13
N VAL A 489 -11.05 -8.84 -5.51
CA VAL A 489 -12.39 -8.65 -4.95
C VAL A 489 -13.14 -7.52 -5.66
N ASP A 490 -14.42 -7.35 -5.36
CA ASP A 490 -15.25 -6.24 -5.83
C ASP A 490 -15.38 -5.09 -4.80
N PHE A 491 -16.43 -4.26 -4.90
CA PHE A 491 -16.67 -3.10 -4.03
C PHE A 491 -17.02 -3.50 -2.59
N GLU A 492 -17.84 -4.55 -2.41
CA GLU A 492 -18.19 -5.13 -1.11
C GLU A 492 -17.06 -5.98 -0.51
N GLY A 493 -16.14 -6.45 -1.34
CA GLY A 493 -15.06 -7.36 -0.96
C GLY A 493 -15.37 -8.82 -1.26
N ASP A 494 -16.39 -9.10 -2.07
CA ASP A 494 -16.69 -10.46 -2.54
C ASP A 494 -15.66 -10.86 -3.64
N PRO A 495 -15.15 -12.12 -3.65
CA PRO A 495 -14.13 -12.54 -4.61
C PRO A 495 -14.63 -12.56 -6.06
N ARG A 496 -13.82 -12.03 -6.99
CA ARG A 496 -14.11 -12.07 -8.43
C ARG A 496 -13.67 -13.41 -9.05
N PRO A 497 -14.39 -13.91 -10.08
CA PRO A 497 -13.89 -15.02 -10.90
C PRO A 497 -12.58 -14.64 -11.59
N THR A 498 -11.54 -15.46 -11.41
CA THR A 498 -10.19 -15.21 -11.97
C THR A 498 -9.85 -16.06 -13.18
N ASP A 499 -10.61 -17.12 -13.44
CA ASP A 499 -10.38 -18.12 -14.48
C ASP A 499 -11.54 -18.29 -15.49
N GLU A 500 -12.61 -17.53 -15.31
CA GLU A 500 -13.75 -17.44 -16.23
C GLU A 500 -14.26 -15.99 -16.41
N PRO A 501 -14.97 -15.67 -17.51
CA PRO A 501 -15.57 -14.36 -17.71
C PRO A 501 -16.56 -13.97 -16.60
N SER A 502 -16.65 -12.68 -16.28
CA SER A 502 -17.47 -12.17 -15.18
C SER A 502 -18.21 -10.88 -15.55
N PHE A 503 -18.88 -10.22 -14.59
CA PHE A 503 -19.55 -8.95 -14.83
C PHE A 503 -18.56 -7.77 -14.79
N PRO A 504 -18.64 -6.82 -15.74
CA PRO A 504 -17.86 -5.58 -15.68
C PRO A 504 -18.44 -4.62 -14.63
N GLY A 505 -17.63 -3.67 -14.21
CA GLY A 505 -17.99 -2.65 -13.23
C GLY A 505 -17.52 -2.98 -11.81
N ALA A 506 -17.80 -2.05 -10.90
CA ALA A 506 -17.27 -2.03 -9.54
C ALA A 506 -17.74 -3.18 -8.64
N ASP A 507 -18.80 -3.88 -9.01
CA ASP A 507 -19.53 -4.84 -8.17
C ASP A 507 -19.93 -6.08 -8.99
N GLN A 508 -20.04 -7.25 -8.38
CA GLN A 508 -20.69 -8.42 -8.97
C GLN A 508 -22.16 -8.49 -8.53
N PRO A 509 -23.08 -9.05 -9.34
CA PRO A 509 -24.37 -9.44 -8.80
C PRO A 509 -24.17 -10.52 -7.72
N PRO A 510 -24.90 -10.46 -6.58
CA PRO A 510 -24.78 -11.46 -5.53
C PRO A 510 -25.18 -12.87 -6.03
N PRO A 511 -24.51 -13.94 -5.55
CA PRO A 511 -24.62 -15.31 -6.07
C PRO A 511 -25.94 -16.06 -5.77
#